data_AF-A0A4S4FJM6-F1
#
_entry.id   AF-A0A4S4FJM6-F1
#
_cell.length_a   1.000
_cell.length_b   1.000
_cell.length_c   1.000
_cell.angle_alpha   90.00
_cell.angle_beta   90.00
_cell.angle_gamma   90.00
#
_symmetry.space_group_name_H-M   'P 1'
#
loop_
_entity.id
_entity.type
_entity.pdbx_description
1 polymer ?
#
loop_
_entity_poly.entity_id
_entity_poly.type
_entity_poly.pdbx_seq_one_letter_code
_entity_poly.pdbx_strand_id
1 'polypeptide(L)'
;MLTLEEDAALQALADKYEMTVARFLWETSMAPASTLTEDQRRARMELSMILIPLRNLAAFTNACARFANAEKRLPPEVDQIYPTYMRLSREIHQILDRI
;
A
#
# COMPACT_ATOMS: atom_id res chain seq x y z
N MET A 1 18.08 33.12 8.16
CA MET A 1 18.74 33.13 6.84
C MET A 1 18.98 31.69 6.48
N LEU A 2 18.48 31.23 5.34
CA LEU A 2 18.82 29.92 4.80
C LEU A 2 20.29 29.94 4.38
N THR A 3 20.99 28.84 4.60
CA THR A 3 22.28 28.58 3.98
C THR A 3 22.10 28.33 2.48
N LEU A 4 23.18 28.47 1.70
CA LEU A 4 23.15 28.21 0.25
C LEU A 4 22.69 26.78 -0.08
N GLU A 5 23.02 25.80 0.78
CA GLU A 5 22.61 24.41 0.61
C GLU A 5 21.11 24.23 0.84
N GLU A 6 20.55 24.87 1.88
CA GLU A 6 19.12 24.81 2.16
C GLU A 6 18.29 25.53 1.07
N ASP A 7 18.80 26.64 0.53
CA ASP A 7 18.14 27.38 -0.56
C ASP A 7 18.13 26.55 -1.86
N ALA A 8 19.24 25.88 -2.18
CA ALA A 8 19.32 24.97 -3.33
C ALA A 8 18.39 23.75 -3.16
N ALA A 9 18.31 23.19 -1.95
CA ALA A 9 17.40 22.08 -1.66
C ALA A 9 15.93 22.50 -1.80
N LEU A 10 15.59 23.71 -1.35
CA LEU A 10 14.25 24.27 -1.46
C LEU A 10 13.87 24.53 -2.92
N GLN A 11 14.80 25.07 -3.72
CA GLN A 11 14.62 25.27 -5.16
C GLN A 11 14.39 23.93 -5.88
N ALA A 12 15.21 22.91 -5.60
CA ALA A 12 15.05 21.59 -6.21
C ALA A 12 13.70 20.93 -5.87
N LEU A 13 13.18 21.15 -4.67
CA LEU A 13 11.84 20.71 -4.29
C LEU A 13 10.76 21.46 -5.07
N ALA A 14 10.86 22.79 -5.18
CA ALA A 14 9.89 23.58 -5.95
C ALA A 14 9.87 23.19 -7.45
N ASP A 15 11.05 22.94 -8.03
CA ASP A 15 11.21 22.50 -9.43
C ASP A 15 10.57 21.13 -9.67
N LYS A 16 10.71 20.20 -8.71
CA LYS A 16 10.06 18.86 -8.77
C LYS A 16 8.54 18.95 -8.90
N TYR A 17 7.93 19.99 -8.33
CA TYR A 17 6.49 20.23 -8.39
C TYR A 17 6.09 21.26 -9.46
N GLU A 18 7.03 21.63 -10.36
CA GLU A 18 6.82 22.58 -11.47
C GLU A 18 6.24 23.93 -11.00
N MET A 19 6.71 24.43 -9.86
CA MET A 19 6.19 25.66 -9.24
C MET A 19 7.31 26.57 -8.74
N THR A 20 6.98 27.84 -8.51
CA THR A 20 7.92 28.78 -7.88
C THR A 20 8.08 28.45 -6.40
N VAL A 21 9.26 28.73 -5.82
CA VAL A 21 9.54 28.55 -4.39
C VAL A 21 8.48 29.23 -3.51
N ALA A 22 8.07 30.44 -3.86
CA ALA A 22 7.04 31.18 -3.13
C ALA A 22 5.69 30.46 -3.12
N ARG A 23 5.27 29.91 -4.28
CA ARG A 23 4.04 29.13 -4.39
C ARG A 23 4.15 27.80 -3.65
N PHE A 24 5.28 27.12 -3.77
CA PHE A 24 5.57 25.87 -3.05
C PHE A 24 5.44 26.06 -1.54
N LEU A 25 6.06 27.09 -0.97
CA LEU A 25 5.98 27.41 0.45
C LEU A 25 4.55 27.76 0.89
N TRP A 26 3.82 28.54 0.08
CA TRP A 26 2.43 28.88 0.37
C TRP A 26 1.54 27.63 0.38
N GLU A 27 1.62 26.78 -0.64
CA GLU A 27 0.82 25.55 -0.73
C GLU A 27 1.19 24.54 0.37
N THR A 28 2.48 24.35 0.67
CA THR A 28 2.92 23.45 1.77
C THR A 28 2.54 23.99 3.15
N SER A 29 2.49 25.30 3.34
CA SER A 29 2.04 25.90 4.61
C SER A 29 0.52 25.76 4.82
N MET A 30 -0.25 25.66 3.74
CA MET A 30 -1.70 25.47 3.77
C MET A 30 -2.12 24.00 3.83
N ALA A 31 -1.23 23.10 3.41
CA ALA A 31 -1.46 21.66 3.51
C ALA A 31 -1.51 21.24 4.98
N PRO A 32 -2.55 20.50 5.43
CA PRO A 32 -2.52 19.92 6.76
C PRO A 32 -1.28 19.03 6.87
N ALA A 33 -0.54 19.17 7.97
CA ALA A 33 0.62 18.34 8.23
C ALA A 33 0.23 16.88 7.99
N SER A 34 0.93 16.21 7.07
CA SER A 34 0.66 14.81 6.82
C SER A 34 0.88 14.07 8.13
N THR A 35 -0.19 13.47 8.66
CA THR A 35 -0.13 12.67 9.89
C THR A 35 0.63 11.36 9.69
N LEU A 36 0.97 11.03 8.44
CA LEU A 36 1.69 9.83 8.08
C LEU A 36 3.11 10.17 7.64
N THR A 37 4.08 9.43 8.19
CA THR A 37 5.44 9.40 7.67
C THR A 37 5.44 8.89 6.21
N GLU A 38 6.50 9.19 5.46
CA GLU A 38 6.62 8.69 4.08
C GLU A 38 6.59 7.15 4.03
N ASP A 39 7.20 6.49 5.02
CA ASP A 39 7.16 5.04 5.19
C ASP A 39 5.74 4.52 5.43
N GLN A 40 4.95 5.21 6.26
CA GLN A 40 3.54 4.89 6.49
C GLN A 40 2.68 5.07 5.23
N ARG A 41 2.95 6.10 4.41
CA ARG A 41 2.23 6.28 3.13
C ARG A 41 2.56 5.16 2.15
N ARG A 42 3.85 4.80 2.03
CA ARG A 42 4.31 3.70 1.18
C ARG A 42 3.69 2.38 1.63
N ALA A 43 3.73 2.08 2.92
CA ALA A 43 3.12 0.89 3.47
C ALA A 43 1.60 0.84 3.22
N ARG A 44 0.89 1.96 3.32
CA ARG A 44 -0.54 2.05 2.95
C ARG A 44 -0.79 1.69 1.48
N MET A 45 0.05 2.17 0.57
CA MET A 45 -0.06 1.83 -0.85
C MET A 45 0.17 0.34 -1.09
N GLU A 46 1.20 -0.23 -0.46
CA GLU A 46 1.52 -1.65 -0.59
C GLU A 46 0.41 -2.55 -0.01
N LEU A 47 -0.13 -2.22 1.17
CA LEU A 47 -1.28 -2.93 1.74
C LEU A 47 -2.52 -2.85 0.84
N SER A 48 -2.72 -1.71 0.17
CA SER A 48 -3.84 -1.53 -0.77
C SER A 48 -3.71 -2.45 -1.99
N MET A 49 -2.49 -2.74 -2.45
CA MET A 49 -2.26 -3.69 -3.54
C MET A 49 -2.60 -5.14 -3.14
N ILE A 50 -2.42 -5.50 -1.87
CA ILE A 50 -2.76 -6.84 -1.34
C ILE A 50 -4.27 -7.10 -1.29
N LEU A 51 -5.10 -6.06 -1.26
CA LEU A 51 -6.56 -6.21 -1.22
C LEU A 51 -7.11 -6.99 -2.40
N ILE A 52 -6.55 -6.83 -3.61
CA ILE A 52 -7.01 -7.53 -4.81
C ILE A 52 -6.74 -9.04 -4.70
N PRO A 53 -5.51 -9.52 -4.43
CA PRO A 53 -5.23 -10.93 -4.14
C PRO A 53 -6.11 -11.51 -3.03
N LEU A 54 -6.34 -10.75 -1.96
CA LEU A 54 -7.12 -11.21 -0.81
C LEU A 54 -8.60 -11.40 -1.17
N ARG A 55 -9.16 -10.47 -1.95
CA ARG A 55 -10.52 -10.60 -2.51
C ARG A 55 -10.63 -11.81 -3.44
N ASN A 56 -9.63 -12.05 -4.28
CA ASN A 56 -9.61 -13.19 -5.19
C ASN A 56 -9.53 -14.52 -4.43
N LEU A 57 -8.70 -14.60 -3.38
CA LEU A 57 -8.62 -15.78 -2.50
C LEU A 57 -9.95 -16.05 -1.79
N ALA A 58 -10.63 -15.01 -1.30
CA ALA A 58 -11.95 -15.14 -0.68
C ALA A 58 -13.00 -15.64 -1.70
N ALA A 59 -13.02 -15.08 -2.91
CA ALA A 59 -13.92 -15.51 -3.97
C ALA A 59 -13.66 -16.98 -4.38
N PHE A 60 -12.40 -17.36 -4.51
CA PHE A 60 -11.98 -18.72 -4.79
C PHE A 60 -12.41 -19.71 -3.69
N THR A 61 -12.14 -19.37 -2.43
CA THR A 61 -12.57 -20.16 -1.27
C THR A 61 -14.09 -20.37 -1.26
N ASN A 62 -14.86 -19.31 -1.53
CA ASN A 62 -16.31 -19.39 -1.64
C ASN A 62 -16.77 -20.27 -2.82
N ALA A 63 -16.05 -20.26 -3.94
CA ALA A 63 -16.33 -21.16 -5.05
C ALA A 63 -16.10 -22.63 -4.66
N CYS A 64 -14.98 -22.93 -4.01
CA CYS A 64 -14.69 -24.26 -3.49
C CYS A 64 -15.73 -24.74 -2.48
N ALA A 65 -16.18 -23.87 -1.56
CA ALA A 65 -17.22 -24.19 -0.59
C ALA A 65 -18.56 -24.50 -1.27
N ARG A 66 -18.95 -23.72 -2.28
CA ARG A 66 -20.16 -23.98 -3.08
C ARG A 66 -20.08 -25.32 -3.82
N PHE A 67 -18.93 -25.62 -4.42
CA PHE A 67 -18.68 -26.90 -5.06
C PHE A 67 -18.81 -28.06 -4.06
N ALA A 68 -18.17 -27.95 -2.90
CA ALA A 68 -18.22 -28.97 -1.87
C ALA A 68 -19.63 -29.24 -1.34
N ASN A 69 -20.45 -28.19 -1.21
CA ASN A 69 -21.85 -28.32 -0.81
C ASN A 69 -22.70 -29.05 -1.85
N ALA A 70 -22.45 -28.80 -3.14
CA ALA A 70 -23.15 -29.39 -4.28
C ALA A 70 -22.75 -30.85 -4.52
N GLU A 71 -21.44 -31.12 -4.60
CA GLU A 71 -20.87 -32.42 -4.99
C GLU A 71 -20.57 -33.33 -3.80
N LYS A 72 -20.76 -32.84 -2.57
CA LYS A 72 -20.43 -33.54 -1.30
C LYS A 72 -18.97 -34.00 -1.19
N ARG A 73 -18.07 -33.37 -1.96
CA ARG A 73 -16.63 -33.64 -1.96
C ARG A 73 -15.84 -32.35 -2.12
N LEU A 74 -14.65 -32.29 -1.55
CA LEU A 74 -13.77 -31.15 -1.75
C LEU A 74 -13.17 -31.18 -3.16
N PRO A 75 -13.07 -30.03 -3.84
CA PRO A 75 -12.32 -29.91 -5.07
C PRO A 75 -10.80 -29.99 -4.76
N PRO A 76 -9.97 -30.61 -5.62
CA PRO A 76 -8.53 -30.73 -5.36
C PRO A 76 -7.82 -29.36 -5.25
N GLU A 77 -8.40 -28.31 -5.83
CA GLU A 77 -7.84 -26.96 -5.78
C GLU A 77 -7.93 -26.32 -4.38
N VAL A 78 -8.68 -26.90 -3.43
CA VAL A 78 -8.71 -26.46 -2.01
C VAL A 78 -7.32 -26.42 -1.39
N ASP A 79 -6.41 -27.30 -1.82
CA ASP A 79 -5.05 -27.39 -1.30
C ASP A 79 -4.23 -26.11 -1.57
N GLN A 80 -4.67 -25.27 -2.52
CA GLN A 80 -4.04 -24.00 -2.85
C GLN A 80 -4.44 -22.86 -1.89
N ILE A 81 -5.53 -23.01 -1.13
CA ILE A 81 -6.07 -21.96 -0.26
C ILE A 81 -5.07 -21.63 0.85
N TYR A 82 -4.61 -22.66 1.58
CA TYR A 82 -3.74 -22.46 2.74
C TYR A 82 -2.36 -21.88 2.37
N PRO A 83 -1.63 -22.41 1.36
CA PRO A 83 -0.39 -21.80 0.89
C PRO A 83 -0.56 -20.35 0.43
N THR A 84 -1.64 -20.05 -0.30
CA THR A 84 -1.92 -18.69 -0.77
C THR A 84 -2.20 -17.75 0.38
N TYR A 85 -2.99 -18.18 1.37
CA TYR A 85 -3.24 -17.42 2.59
C TYR A 85 -1.96 -17.15 3.37
N MET A 86 -1.13 -18.17 3.59
CA MET A 86 0.15 -18.04 4.30
C MET A 86 1.11 -17.07 3.60
N ARG A 87 1.16 -17.11 2.26
CA ARG A 87 1.95 -16.17 1.46
C ARG A 87 1.48 -14.73 1.66
N LEU A 88 0.18 -14.47 1.49
CA LEU A 88 -0.39 -13.13 1.68
C LEU A 88 -0.22 -12.63 3.12
N SER A 89 -0.40 -13.50 4.11
CA SER A 89 -0.17 -13.16 5.51
C SER A 89 1.28 -12.72 5.74
N ARG A 90 2.27 -13.43 5.19
CA ARG A 90 3.68 -13.05 5.28
C ARG A 90 3.97 -11.72 4.61
N GLU A 91 3.42 -11.48 3.42
CA GLU A 91 3.57 -10.20 2.70
C GLU A 91 2.99 -9.03 3.53
N ILE A 92 1.84 -9.22 4.18
CA ILE A 92 1.25 -8.21 5.08
C ILE A 92 2.16 -7.93 6.27
N HIS A 93 2.64 -8.97 6.98
CA HIS A 93 3.53 -8.78 8.13
C HIS A 93 4.82 -8.06 7.73
N GLN A 94 5.42 -8.42 6.59
CA GLN A 94 6.60 -7.73 6.07
C GLN A 94 6.37 -6.24 5.77
N ILE A 95 5.14 -5.85 5.39
CA ILE A 95 4.79 -4.42 5.24
C ILE A 95 4.64 -3.76 6.60
N LEU A 96 3.96 -4.41 7.53
CA LEU A 96 3.70 -3.85 8.86
C LEU A 96 4.98 -3.72 9.70
N ASP A 97 5.92 -4.65 9.59
CA ASP A 97 7.21 -4.63 10.30
C ASP A 97 8.12 -3.48 9.86
N ARG A 98 7.81 -2.82 8.73
CA ARG A 98 8.55 -1.67 8.20
C ARG A 98 8.01 -0.32 8.67
N ILE A 99 6.87 -0.31 9.37
CA ILE A 99 6.20 0.89 9.89
C ILE A 99 6.56 1.09 11.36
#